data_AF-I0WZF6-F1
#
_entry.id   AF-I0WZF6-F1
#
_cell.length_a   1.000
_cell.length_b   1.000
_cell.length_c   1.000
_cell.angle_alpha   90.00
_cell.angle_beta   90.00
_cell.angle_gamma   90.00
#
_symmetry.space_group_name_H-M   'P 1'
#
loop_
_entity.id
_entity.type
_entity.pdbx_description
1 polymer ?
#
loop_
_entity_poly.entity_id
_entity_poly.type
_entity_poly.pdbx_seq_one_letter_code
_entity_poly.pdbx_strand_id
1 'polypeptide(L)'
;MGNDVCVAEVRVWAEGLAEIDALIGHRFARSEPRKHAVEYVQGLLSGEERKNSWTLSERAGDRLPDGMQRLLSTADWDPDAVRDDVRDYAVGHLADPSGVLILDETGFLKKGTRSAGVARQYSGTAGRVENCQIGVFLTYATAAGRTLIDRELYLPKAWTDDRDRCAQAGIPAEREFATKPELAIAMLERAVAAGVPARWVTGDAVYGQVHRLRARCEELGLSYVLATSVNQRVITVDGAELRADEAIAGLPAQAWRTRSAGDGAKGARLYDWARTPVRGVNWPTAVYWLLARRSRTDPEDLAYYLCHCPARTTLTELVTAAGTRWAIEETSQTAKGQTGLDHYQVRQYAGWYRHITLSMLAHTFLTVTRSKRGPETRRRQRVDRTERPRDPTAALPPDLDVSTRSRPRPRTLPVAPPPSTQSPTMPLPSPRTPALNATVVLERVCLMFGDLMGDAG
;
A
#
# COMPACT_ATOMS: atom_id res chain seq x y z
N MET A 1 17.58 27.88 23.69
CA MET A 1 18.43 26.67 23.59
C MET A 1 17.83 25.87 22.44
N GLY A 2 18.26 26.01 21.20
CA GLY A 2 19.61 25.89 20.65
C GLY A 2 19.47 24.88 19.51
N ASN A 3 19.14 25.37 18.31
CA ASN A 3 18.96 24.59 17.08
C ASN A 3 20.33 24.07 16.61
N ASP A 4 20.88 23.09 17.32
CA ASP A 4 22.06 22.39 16.86
C ASP A 4 21.60 21.14 16.11
N VAL A 5 21.39 21.31 14.79
CA VAL A 5 21.28 20.17 13.87
C VAL A 5 22.65 19.51 13.87
N CYS A 6 22.75 18.29 14.38
CA CYS A 6 24.04 17.62 14.50
C CYS A 6 24.65 17.41 13.11
N VAL A 7 25.96 17.62 12.96
CA VAL A 7 26.69 17.44 11.69
C VAL A 7 26.45 16.05 11.09
N ALA A 8 26.24 15.03 11.94
CA ALA A 8 25.88 13.69 11.49
C ALA A 8 24.49 13.62 10.83
N GLU A 9 23.50 14.38 11.32
CA GLU A 9 22.16 14.46 10.76
C GLU A 9 22.19 15.14 9.39
N VAL A 10 22.92 16.26 9.26
CA VAL A 10 23.10 16.94 7.97
C VAL A 10 23.77 16.03 6.94
N ARG A 11 24.75 15.23 7.36
CA ARG A 11 25.47 14.30 6.46
C ARG A 11 24.60 13.15 5.99
N VAL A 12 23.83 12.51 6.86
CA VAL A 12 22.90 11.44 6.48
C VAL A 12 21.82 11.94 5.51
N TRP A 13 21.29 13.15 5.75
CA TRP A 13 20.38 13.78 4.81
C TRP A 13 21.07 14.09 3.48
N ALA A 14 22.24 14.73 3.48
CA ALA A 14 22.99 15.05 2.26
C ALA A 14 23.36 13.79 1.43
N GLU A 15 23.73 12.69 2.08
CA GLU A 15 24.02 11.41 1.45
C GLU A 15 22.76 10.79 0.81
N GLY A 16 21.62 10.83 1.51
CA GLY A 16 20.34 10.37 0.96
C GLY A 16 19.89 11.18 -0.26
N LEU A 17 20.22 12.46 -0.32
CA LEU A 17 19.94 13.33 -1.47
C LEU A 17 20.82 13.04 -2.66
N ALA A 18 22.12 12.84 -2.41
CA ALA A 18 23.03 12.38 -3.44
C ALA A 18 22.60 11.02 -4.00
N GLU A 19 22.08 10.12 -3.16
CA GLU A 19 21.55 8.83 -3.59
C GLU A 19 20.30 8.97 -4.47
N ILE A 20 19.31 9.79 -4.07
CA ILE A 20 18.11 10.06 -4.89
C ILE A 20 18.50 10.72 -6.22
N ASP A 21 19.37 11.71 -6.17
CA ASP A 21 19.83 12.43 -7.37
C ASP A 21 20.64 11.52 -8.31
N ALA A 22 21.49 10.65 -7.77
CA ALA A 22 22.20 9.65 -8.57
C ALA A 22 21.25 8.62 -9.19
N LEU A 23 20.16 8.29 -8.48
CA LEU A 23 19.20 7.29 -8.94
C LEU A 23 18.35 7.76 -10.12
N ILE A 24 17.91 9.02 -10.13
CA ILE A 24 16.96 9.52 -11.15
C ILE A 24 17.48 10.68 -11.98
N GLY A 25 18.63 11.26 -11.62
CA GLY A 25 19.14 12.50 -12.22
C GLY A 25 19.41 12.39 -13.72
N HIS A 26 19.77 11.20 -14.22
CA HIS A 26 19.97 10.94 -15.65
C HIS A 26 18.67 10.96 -16.47
N ARG A 27 17.50 10.94 -15.81
CA ARG A 27 16.18 11.06 -16.47
C ARG A 27 15.77 12.50 -16.77
N PHE A 28 16.60 13.48 -16.39
CA PHE A 28 16.32 14.90 -16.58
C PHE A 28 17.39 15.53 -17.45
N ALA A 29 16.99 16.07 -18.60
CA ALA A 29 17.91 16.78 -19.50
C ALA A 29 18.35 18.15 -18.95
N ARG A 30 17.52 18.78 -18.12
CA ARG A 30 17.77 20.11 -17.53
C ARG A 30 17.99 20.02 -16.03
N SER A 31 18.88 20.87 -15.51
CA SER A 31 19.22 20.92 -14.09
C SER A 31 18.06 21.38 -13.20
N GLU A 32 17.19 22.26 -13.68
CA GLU A 32 16.14 22.86 -12.87
C GLU A 32 15.02 21.86 -12.53
N PRO A 33 14.44 21.09 -13.49
CA PRO A 33 13.50 20.02 -13.16
C PRO A 33 14.14 18.90 -12.33
N ARG A 34 15.42 18.57 -12.57
CA ARG A 34 16.17 17.61 -11.76
C ARG A 34 16.23 18.04 -10.30
N LYS A 35 16.67 19.28 -10.05
CA LYS A 35 16.74 19.88 -8.72
C LYS A 35 15.38 19.84 -8.03
N HIS A 36 14.33 20.33 -8.72
CA HIS A 36 12.97 20.29 -8.15
C HIS A 36 12.49 18.86 -7.90
N ALA A 37 12.87 17.85 -8.70
CA ALA A 37 12.49 16.46 -8.44
C ALA A 37 13.08 15.95 -7.13
N VAL A 38 14.36 16.23 -6.87
CA VAL A 38 15.03 15.88 -5.61
C VAL A 38 14.38 16.61 -4.43
N GLU A 39 14.14 17.91 -4.55
CA GLU A 39 13.46 18.73 -3.53
C GLU A 39 12.00 18.29 -3.31
N TYR A 40 11.31 17.84 -4.35
CA TYR A 40 9.97 17.31 -4.25
C TYR A 40 9.97 16.02 -3.42
N VAL A 41 10.88 15.08 -3.72
CA VAL A 41 11.02 13.82 -2.96
C VAL A 41 11.42 14.09 -1.51
N GLN A 42 12.32 15.03 -1.24
CA GLN A 42 12.61 15.53 0.11
C GLN A 42 11.36 16.00 0.83
N GLY A 43 10.56 16.83 0.14
CA GLY A 43 9.28 17.30 0.63
C GLY A 43 8.33 16.16 0.95
N LEU A 44 8.28 15.11 0.13
CA LEU A 44 7.48 13.92 0.40
C LEU A 44 7.97 13.13 1.62
N LEU A 45 9.28 13.07 1.85
CA LEU A 45 9.92 12.39 2.98
C LEU A 45 9.81 13.17 4.30
N SER A 46 9.34 14.42 4.25
CA SER A 46 9.27 15.29 5.40
C SER A 46 8.07 15.04 6.32
N GLY A 47 8.09 15.74 7.46
CA GLY A 47 6.98 15.80 8.41
C GLY A 47 5.86 16.77 8.03
N GLU A 48 5.84 17.35 6.83
CA GLU A 48 4.76 18.23 6.40
C GLU A 48 3.41 17.48 6.41
N GLU A 49 2.40 18.10 7.04
CA GLU A 49 1.05 17.54 7.13
C GLU A 49 0.42 17.38 5.74
N ARG A 50 0.64 18.35 4.84
CA ARG A 50 0.17 18.32 3.46
C ARG A 50 1.33 18.43 2.47
N LYS A 51 1.40 17.47 1.56
CA LYS A 51 2.50 17.30 0.59
C LYS A 51 2.07 17.71 -0.81
N ASN A 52 1.52 18.93 -0.93
CA ASN A 52 1.11 19.52 -2.20
C ASN A 52 2.20 20.45 -2.74
N SER A 53 2.14 20.81 -4.04
CA SER A 53 3.18 21.64 -4.66
C SER A 53 3.44 22.97 -3.96
N TRP A 54 2.44 23.60 -3.33
CA TRP A 54 2.64 24.85 -2.59
C TRP A 54 3.52 24.63 -1.36
N THR A 55 3.08 23.75 -0.46
CA THR A 55 3.79 23.45 0.79
C THR A 55 5.21 22.94 0.52
N LEU A 56 5.38 22.10 -0.51
CA LEU A 56 6.71 21.59 -0.86
C LEU A 56 7.61 22.66 -1.49
N SER A 57 7.06 23.65 -2.19
CA SER A 57 7.83 24.78 -2.72
C SER A 57 8.28 25.72 -1.61
N GLU A 58 7.39 26.07 -0.67
CA GLU A 58 7.75 26.87 0.51
C GLU A 58 8.87 26.22 1.32
N ARG A 59 8.79 24.88 1.48
CA ARG A 59 9.83 24.09 2.13
C ARG A 59 11.17 24.13 1.39
N ALA A 60 11.15 24.09 0.06
CA ALA A 60 12.34 24.21 -0.77
C ALA A 60 12.93 25.63 -0.77
N GLY A 61 12.24 26.61 -0.14
CA GLY A 61 12.65 28.01 -0.12
C GLY A 61 12.20 28.80 -1.35
N ASP A 62 11.34 28.23 -2.18
CA ASP A 62 10.80 28.90 -3.35
C ASP A 62 9.71 29.91 -2.96
N ARG A 63 9.72 31.07 -3.62
CA ARG A 63 8.69 32.10 -3.42
C ARG A 63 7.32 31.72 -3.97
N LEU A 64 7.28 30.85 -4.99
CA LEU A 64 6.09 30.51 -5.76
C LEU A 64 6.10 29.02 -6.13
N PRO A 65 4.91 28.39 -6.31
CA PRO A 65 4.81 26.97 -6.56
C PRO A 65 5.14 26.55 -8.00
N ASP A 66 5.44 27.49 -8.90
CA ASP A 66 5.57 27.25 -10.34
C ASP A 66 6.66 26.22 -10.69
N GLY A 67 7.74 26.14 -9.93
CA GLY A 67 8.79 25.14 -10.12
C GLY A 67 8.25 23.72 -9.96
N MET A 68 7.67 23.44 -8.80
CA MET A 68 7.07 22.13 -8.47
C MET A 68 5.83 21.81 -9.30
N GLN A 69 5.04 22.82 -9.69
CA GLN A 69 3.92 22.62 -10.59
C GLN A 69 4.39 22.25 -12.00
N ARG A 70 5.41 22.94 -12.54
CA ARG A 70 6.00 22.61 -13.84
C ARG A 70 6.64 21.23 -13.84
N LEU A 71 7.36 20.85 -12.78
CA LEU A 71 7.89 19.50 -12.60
C LEU A 71 6.83 18.42 -12.88
N LEU A 72 5.64 18.57 -12.27
CA LEU A 72 4.56 17.58 -12.41
C LEU A 72 3.75 17.75 -13.70
N SER A 73 3.71 18.92 -14.33
CA SER A 73 2.82 19.18 -15.46
C SER A 73 3.52 19.17 -16.82
N THR A 74 4.53 20.03 -17.01
CA THR A 74 5.06 20.38 -18.33
C THR A 74 6.55 20.13 -18.50
N ALA A 75 7.30 19.91 -17.42
CA ALA A 75 8.71 19.57 -17.50
C ALA A 75 8.92 18.30 -18.34
N ASP A 76 10.03 18.20 -19.05
CA ASP A 76 10.34 17.06 -19.90
C ASP A 76 11.11 16.00 -19.11
N TRP A 77 10.38 14.96 -18.70
CA TRP A 77 10.90 13.73 -18.10
C TRP A 77 9.84 12.63 -18.15
N ASP A 78 10.32 11.39 -18.23
CA ASP A 78 9.50 10.19 -18.38
C ASP A 78 9.23 9.51 -17.02
N PRO A 79 7.98 9.50 -16.52
CA PRO A 79 7.64 8.83 -15.27
C PRO A 79 7.72 7.30 -15.34
N ASP A 80 7.67 6.68 -16.52
CA ASP A 80 7.82 5.23 -16.69
C ASP A 80 9.29 4.84 -16.63
N ALA A 81 10.19 5.64 -17.21
CA ALA A 81 11.63 5.45 -17.05
C ALA A 81 12.07 5.58 -15.57
N VAL A 82 11.52 6.56 -14.84
CA VAL A 82 11.80 6.69 -13.39
C VAL A 82 11.13 5.57 -12.59
N ARG A 83 9.96 5.05 -12.99
CA ARG A 83 9.39 3.82 -12.39
C ARG A 83 10.39 2.66 -12.49
N ASP A 84 11.00 2.49 -13.65
CA ASP A 84 11.98 1.42 -13.87
C ASP A 84 13.20 1.58 -12.96
N ASP A 85 13.74 2.80 -12.82
CA ASP A 85 14.82 3.06 -11.86
C ASP A 85 14.40 2.74 -10.41
N VAL A 86 13.17 3.09 -10.01
CA VAL A 86 12.64 2.77 -8.68
C VAL A 86 12.52 1.27 -8.45
N ARG A 87 12.03 0.52 -9.45
CA ARG A 87 11.95 -0.94 -9.38
C ARG A 87 13.35 -1.55 -9.27
N ASP A 88 14.28 -1.10 -10.10
CA ASP A 88 15.63 -1.66 -10.14
C ASP A 88 16.38 -1.36 -8.83
N TYR A 89 16.19 -0.16 -8.27
CA TYR A 89 16.67 0.19 -6.94
C TYR A 89 16.07 -0.67 -5.83
N ALA A 90 14.75 -0.93 -5.89
CA ALA A 90 14.08 -1.82 -4.93
C ALA A 90 14.65 -3.25 -5.03
N VAL A 91 14.80 -3.78 -6.23
CA VAL A 91 15.35 -5.12 -6.48
C VAL A 91 16.79 -5.20 -5.99
N GLY A 92 17.64 -4.23 -6.32
CA GLY A 92 19.06 -4.22 -5.92
C GLY A 92 19.30 -4.26 -4.41
N HIS A 93 18.29 -3.89 -3.60
CA HIS A 93 18.40 -3.84 -2.14
C HIS A 93 17.52 -4.83 -1.39
N LEU A 94 16.42 -5.28 -1.99
CA LEU A 94 15.40 -6.10 -1.32
C LEU A 94 15.23 -7.49 -1.94
N ALA A 95 15.88 -7.79 -3.08
CA ALA A 95 15.69 -9.02 -3.83
C ALA A 95 15.81 -10.28 -2.96
N ASP A 96 14.85 -11.17 -3.14
CA ASP A 96 14.85 -12.49 -2.53
C ASP A 96 14.17 -13.49 -3.50
N PRO A 97 14.70 -14.72 -3.68
CA PRO A 97 14.09 -15.74 -4.53
C PRO A 97 12.65 -16.12 -4.13
N SER A 98 12.27 -15.90 -2.87
CA SER A 98 10.93 -16.10 -2.33
C SER A 98 10.03 -14.86 -2.45
N GLY A 99 10.48 -13.82 -3.15
CA GLY A 99 9.77 -12.56 -3.31
C GLY A 99 8.33 -12.72 -3.79
N VAL A 100 7.47 -11.84 -3.27
CA VAL A 100 6.03 -11.84 -3.54
C VAL A 100 5.64 -10.56 -4.27
N LEU A 101 4.98 -10.72 -5.40
CA LEU A 101 4.30 -9.67 -6.14
C LEU A 101 2.86 -9.57 -5.65
N ILE A 102 2.48 -8.41 -5.14
CA ILE A 102 1.16 -8.17 -4.55
C ILE A 102 0.41 -7.17 -5.43
N LEU A 103 -0.74 -7.60 -5.93
CA LEU A 103 -1.68 -6.78 -6.68
C LEU A 103 -2.73 -6.18 -5.75
N ASP A 104 -2.88 -4.86 -5.84
CA ASP A 104 -3.84 -4.13 -5.03
C ASP A 104 -4.28 -2.84 -5.72
N GLU A 105 -5.38 -2.28 -5.22
CA GLU A 105 -5.89 -1.00 -5.70
C GLU A 105 -6.15 -0.02 -4.57
N THR A 106 -5.89 1.26 -4.83
CA THR A 106 -6.23 2.32 -3.89
C THR A 106 -7.02 3.42 -4.57
N GLY A 107 -8.05 3.89 -3.85
CA GLY A 107 -8.84 5.03 -4.24
C GLY A 107 -8.30 6.35 -3.69
N PHE A 108 -8.37 7.38 -4.52
CA PHE A 108 -8.00 8.75 -4.20
C PHE A 108 -9.24 9.64 -4.33
N LEU A 109 -9.76 10.15 -3.22
CA LEU A 109 -10.94 10.99 -3.22
C LEU A 109 -10.70 12.29 -4.00
N LYS A 110 -11.67 12.69 -4.82
CA LYS A 110 -11.59 13.90 -5.63
C LYS A 110 -12.93 14.62 -5.65
N LYS A 111 -12.86 15.94 -5.86
CA LYS A 111 -14.04 16.80 -6.07
C LYS A 111 -14.08 17.22 -7.54
N GLY A 112 -15.30 17.26 -8.12
CA GLY A 112 -15.52 17.60 -9.51
C GLY A 112 -15.20 16.48 -10.50
N THR A 113 -15.24 16.79 -11.79
CA THR A 113 -15.21 15.82 -12.90
C THR A 113 -13.99 15.93 -13.82
N ARG A 114 -13.09 16.89 -13.56
CA ARG A 114 -12.00 17.25 -14.50
C ARG A 114 -10.67 16.51 -14.30
N SER A 115 -10.45 15.85 -13.16
CA SER A 115 -9.22 15.07 -12.94
C SER A 115 -9.26 13.77 -13.73
N ALA A 116 -8.20 13.45 -14.48
CA ALA A 116 -8.10 12.23 -15.29
C ALA A 116 -8.57 10.97 -14.53
N GLY A 117 -9.48 10.20 -15.10
CA GLY A 117 -9.98 8.95 -14.49
C GLY A 117 -10.91 9.13 -13.28
N VAL A 118 -11.29 10.36 -12.89
CA VAL A 118 -12.23 10.56 -11.78
C VAL A 118 -13.64 10.12 -12.14
N ALA A 119 -14.24 9.27 -11.33
CA ALA A 119 -15.64 8.87 -11.45
C ALA A 119 -16.22 8.46 -10.11
N ARG A 120 -17.56 8.37 -10.04
CA ARG A 120 -18.28 7.72 -8.95
C ARG A 120 -18.08 6.21 -9.04
N GLN A 121 -17.23 5.66 -8.18
CA GLN A 121 -16.91 4.23 -8.16
C GLN A 121 -16.62 3.78 -6.73
N TYR A 122 -16.70 2.48 -6.47
CA TYR A 122 -16.38 1.95 -5.15
C TYR A 122 -14.92 2.25 -4.81
N SER A 123 -14.69 2.93 -3.69
CA SER A 123 -13.36 3.19 -3.16
C SER A 123 -13.17 2.33 -1.93
N GLY A 124 -12.24 1.36 -2.00
CA GLY A 124 -11.87 0.55 -0.83
C GLY A 124 -11.41 1.41 0.36
N THR A 125 -10.80 2.57 0.10
CA THR A 125 -10.39 3.52 1.15
C THR A 125 -11.57 4.21 1.83
N ALA A 126 -12.66 4.49 1.10
CA ALA A 126 -13.84 5.13 1.66
C ALA A 126 -14.91 4.13 2.14
N GLY A 127 -14.74 2.83 1.83
CA GLY A 127 -15.72 1.77 2.12
C GLY A 127 -17.06 1.92 1.38
N ARG A 128 -17.15 2.85 0.43
CA ARG A 128 -18.40 3.21 -0.25
C ARG A 128 -18.13 3.75 -1.66
N VAL A 129 -19.20 3.88 -2.45
CA VAL A 129 -19.13 4.54 -3.75
C VAL A 129 -18.87 6.02 -3.54
N GLU A 130 -17.73 6.49 -4.05
CA GLU A 130 -17.32 7.89 -3.98
C GLU A 130 -16.76 8.41 -5.29
N ASN A 131 -16.73 9.73 -5.42
CA ASN A 131 -16.03 10.35 -6.54
C ASN A 131 -14.52 10.26 -6.30
N CYS A 132 -13.84 9.41 -7.05
CA CYS A 132 -12.44 9.10 -6.83
C CYS A 132 -11.72 8.68 -8.12
N GLN A 133 -10.40 8.78 -8.09
CA GLN A 133 -9.51 8.09 -9.01
C GLN A 133 -9.11 6.75 -8.37
N ILE A 134 -8.89 5.70 -9.16
CA ILE A 134 -8.37 4.42 -8.68
C ILE A 134 -7.01 4.18 -9.33
N GLY A 135 -5.98 3.95 -8.52
CA GLY A 135 -4.70 3.44 -8.99
C GLY A 135 -4.57 1.95 -8.69
N VAL A 136 -4.11 1.18 -9.67
CA VAL A 136 -3.68 -0.21 -9.53
C VAL A 136 -2.19 -0.20 -9.26
N PHE A 137 -1.73 -0.98 -8.29
CA PHE A 137 -0.34 -0.96 -7.83
C PHE A 137 0.24 -2.37 -7.73
N LEU A 138 1.54 -2.48 -8.05
CA LEU A 138 2.33 -3.69 -7.84
C LEU A 138 3.28 -3.43 -6.69
N THR A 139 3.11 -4.18 -5.61
CA THR A 139 4.05 -4.16 -4.49
C THR A 139 4.97 -5.36 -4.56
N TYR A 140 6.27 -5.13 -4.41
CA TYR A 140 7.26 -6.18 -4.22
C TYR A 140 7.53 -6.34 -2.73
N ALA A 141 7.43 -7.55 -2.21
CA ALA A 141 7.61 -7.85 -0.79
C ALA A 141 8.56 -9.05 -0.58
N THR A 142 9.51 -8.86 0.33
CA THR A 142 10.47 -9.88 0.78
C THR A 142 10.63 -9.79 2.30
N ALA A 143 11.47 -10.66 2.88
CA ALA A 143 11.80 -10.57 4.30
C ALA A 143 12.53 -9.26 4.66
N ALA A 144 13.24 -8.65 3.70
CA ALA A 144 14.00 -7.41 3.90
C ALA A 144 13.12 -6.17 3.93
N GLY A 145 11.98 -6.19 3.22
CA GLY A 145 11.09 -5.05 3.14
C GLY A 145 10.02 -5.23 2.07
N ARG A 146 9.19 -4.20 1.91
CA ARG A 146 8.12 -4.18 0.92
C ARG A 146 7.94 -2.78 0.36
N THR A 147 7.74 -2.65 -0.95
CA THR A 147 7.58 -1.35 -1.60
C THR A 147 6.83 -1.44 -2.92
N LEU A 148 6.31 -0.31 -3.38
CA LEU A 148 5.65 -0.17 -4.68
C LEU A 148 6.70 -0.13 -5.79
N ILE A 149 6.55 -1.00 -6.78
CA ILE A 149 7.46 -1.08 -7.94
C ILE A 149 6.77 -0.77 -9.28
N ASP A 150 5.44 -0.75 -9.32
CA ASP A 150 4.69 -0.38 -10.51
C ASP A 150 3.32 0.25 -10.15
N ARG A 151 2.74 1.01 -11.08
CA ARG A 151 1.47 1.72 -10.95
C ARG A 151 0.76 1.87 -12.29
N GLU A 152 -0.56 1.85 -12.25
CA GLU A 152 -1.42 2.22 -13.39
C GLU A 152 -2.64 3.00 -12.92
N LEU A 153 -3.00 4.06 -13.66
CA LEU A 153 -4.27 4.74 -13.44
C LEU A 153 -5.39 3.97 -14.15
N TYR A 154 -6.38 3.52 -13.38
CA TYR A 154 -7.60 2.96 -13.94
C TYR A 154 -8.47 4.08 -14.50
N LEU A 155 -8.78 3.98 -15.79
CA LEU A 155 -9.71 4.87 -16.49
C LEU A 155 -11.05 4.13 -16.67
N PRO A 156 -12.12 4.57 -15.99
CA PRO A 156 -13.46 4.03 -16.23
C PRO A 156 -13.86 4.16 -17.70
N LYS A 157 -14.67 3.23 -18.22
CA LYS A 157 -15.08 3.24 -19.63
C LYS A 157 -15.71 4.58 -20.09
N ALA A 158 -16.48 5.23 -19.21
CA ALA A 158 -17.05 6.56 -19.45
C ALA A 158 -16.02 7.69 -19.68
N TRP A 159 -14.73 7.48 -19.35
CA TRP A 159 -13.65 8.38 -19.76
C TRP A 159 -13.18 8.07 -21.17
N THR A 160 -12.86 6.81 -21.46
CA THR A 160 -12.30 6.42 -22.76
C THR A 160 -13.33 6.52 -23.89
N ASP A 161 -14.63 6.50 -23.57
CA ASP A 161 -15.73 6.76 -24.50
C ASP A 161 -15.92 8.27 -24.80
N ASP A 162 -15.30 9.16 -24.01
CA ASP A 162 -15.36 10.63 -24.17
C ASP A 162 -13.95 11.17 -24.49
N ARG A 163 -13.63 11.23 -25.78
CA ARG A 163 -12.30 11.61 -26.26
C ARG A 163 -11.98 13.08 -26.07
N ASP A 164 -12.97 13.97 -26.11
CA ASP A 164 -12.78 15.39 -25.83
C ASP A 164 -12.40 15.61 -24.36
N ARG A 165 -13.07 14.90 -23.44
CA ARG A 165 -12.71 14.92 -22.02
C ARG A 165 -11.34 14.31 -21.75
N CYS A 166 -10.97 13.24 -22.46
CA CYS A 166 -9.63 12.68 -22.41
C CYS A 166 -8.57 13.71 -22.82
N ALA A 167 -8.77 14.37 -23.96
CA ALA A 167 -7.85 15.39 -24.47
C ALA A 167 -7.68 16.56 -23.47
N GLN A 168 -8.77 17.05 -22.88
CA GLN A 168 -8.72 18.12 -21.87
C GLN A 168 -7.95 17.72 -20.58
N ALA A 169 -7.94 16.43 -20.25
CA ALA A 169 -7.20 15.87 -19.13
C ALA A 169 -5.82 15.31 -19.51
N GLY A 170 -5.38 15.52 -20.76
CA GLY A 170 -4.06 15.11 -21.25
C GLY A 170 -3.89 13.60 -21.34
N ILE A 171 -4.98 12.84 -21.49
CA ILE A 171 -4.96 11.39 -21.68
C ILE A 171 -4.60 11.12 -23.16
N PRO A 172 -3.58 10.28 -23.44
CA PRO A 172 -3.19 9.95 -24.82
C PRO A 172 -4.33 9.33 -25.64
N ALA A 173 -4.33 9.56 -26.95
CA ALA A 173 -5.41 9.12 -27.85
C ALA A 173 -5.46 7.59 -27.96
N GLU A 174 -4.29 6.96 -27.94
CA GLU A 174 -4.06 5.52 -27.95
C GLU A 174 -4.45 4.83 -26.63
N ARG A 175 -4.73 5.59 -25.56
CA ARG A 175 -5.15 5.00 -24.30
C ARG A 175 -6.59 4.51 -24.41
N GLU A 176 -6.75 3.20 -24.54
CA GLU A 176 -8.04 2.50 -24.55
C GLU A 176 -8.48 2.06 -23.15
N PHE A 177 -9.72 1.57 -23.06
CA PHE A 177 -10.25 1.00 -21.84
C PHE A 177 -9.49 -0.28 -21.47
N ALA A 178 -8.99 -0.32 -20.25
CA ALA A 178 -8.42 -1.53 -19.66
C ALA A 178 -9.01 -1.72 -18.26
N THR A 179 -9.49 -2.92 -18.00
CA THR A 179 -9.92 -3.38 -16.68
C THR A 179 -8.73 -3.43 -15.72
N LYS A 180 -8.99 -3.34 -14.42
CA LYS A 180 -7.95 -3.46 -13.38
C LYS A 180 -7.12 -4.76 -13.49
N PRO A 181 -7.72 -5.94 -13.78
CA PRO A 181 -6.94 -7.15 -14.03
C PRO A 181 -6.06 -7.10 -15.29
N GLU A 182 -6.46 -6.40 -16.36
CA GLU A 182 -5.57 -6.20 -17.54
C GLU A 182 -4.38 -5.32 -17.20
N LEU A 183 -4.60 -4.24 -16.41
CA LEU A 183 -3.52 -3.40 -15.90
C LEU A 183 -2.56 -4.22 -15.02
N ALA A 184 -3.10 -5.05 -14.13
CA ALA A 184 -2.32 -5.95 -13.29
C ALA A 184 -1.49 -6.96 -14.12
N ILE A 185 -2.07 -7.53 -15.19
CA ILE A 185 -1.34 -8.40 -16.11
C ILE A 185 -0.15 -7.66 -16.72
N ALA A 186 -0.37 -6.46 -17.28
CA ALA A 186 0.69 -5.67 -17.89
C ALA A 186 1.82 -5.35 -16.89
N MET A 187 1.48 -5.04 -15.64
CA MET A 187 2.46 -4.79 -14.57
C MET A 187 3.26 -6.05 -14.21
N LEU A 188 2.61 -7.23 -14.15
CA LEU A 188 3.31 -8.50 -13.94
C LEU A 188 4.27 -8.83 -15.10
N GLU A 189 3.83 -8.62 -16.33
CA GLU A 189 4.65 -8.82 -17.53
C GLU A 189 5.89 -7.91 -17.52
N ARG A 190 5.72 -6.64 -17.18
CA ARG A 190 6.85 -5.69 -17.03
C ARG A 190 7.82 -6.13 -15.94
N ALA A 191 7.31 -6.56 -14.78
CA ALA A 191 8.15 -7.03 -13.68
C ALA A 191 8.97 -8.28 -14.06
N VAL A 192 8.34 -9.24 -14.73
CA VAL A 192 9.02 -10.47 -15.18
C VAL A 192 10.01 -10.17 -16.30
N ALA A 193 9.64 -9.33 -17.27
CA ALA A 193 10.54 -8.91 -18.35
C ALA A 193 11.77 -8.15 -17.83
N ALA A 194 11.62 -7.40 -16.74
CA ALA A 194 12.72 -6.72 -16.06
C ALA A 194 13.54 -7.63 -15.12
N GLY A 195 13.20 -8.92 -15.02
CA GLY A 195 13.95 -9.88 -14.21
C GLY A 195 13.75 -9.72 -12.69
N VAL A 196 12.61 -9.17 -12.24
CA VAL A 196 12.31 -9.06 -10.81
C VAL A 196 12.26 -10.47 -10.20
N PRO A 197 13.10 -10.78 -9.18
CA PRO A 197 13.12 -12.11 -8.59
C PRO A 197 11.89 -12.30 -7.70
N ALA A 198 10.88 -13.00 -8.22
CA ALA A 198 9.65 -13.30 -7.51
C ALA A 198 9.18 -14.73 -7.77
N ARG A 199 8.70 -15.39 -6.72
CA ARG A 199 8.11 -16.74 -6.82
C ARG A 199 6.59 -16.72 -6.75
N TRP A 200 6.03 -15.72 -6.07
CA TRP A 200 4.62 -15.69 -5.70
C TRP A 200 3.91 -14.45 -6.23
N VAL A 201 2.66 -14.63 -6.63
CA VAL A 201 1.68 -13.56 -6.84
C VAL A 201 0.53 -13.70 -5.84
N THR A 202 0.12 -12.60 -5.23
CA THR A 202 -1.10 -12.54 -4.39
C THR A 202 -1.90 -11.27 -4.65
N GLY A 203 -3.16 -11.26 -4.24
CA GLY A 203 -4.13 -10.22 -4.58
C GLY A 203 -5.51 -10.54 -3.97
N ASP A 204 -6.40 -9.56 -4.00
CA ASP A 204 -7.78 -9.72 -3.52
C ASP A 204 -8.64 -10.57 -4.46
N ALA A 205 -9.93 -10.68 -4.11
CA ALA A 205 -10.91 -11.41 -4.90
C ALA A 205 -11.25 -10.76 -6.24
N VAL A 206 -11.01 -9.45 -6.44
CA VAL A 206 -11.18 -8.79 -7.75
C VAL A 206 -10.19 -9.36 -8.75
N TYR A 207 -8.96 -9.66 -8.29
CA TYR A 207 -7.94 -10.31 -9.10
C TYR A 207 -8.11 -11.83 -9.15
N GLY A 208 -8.32 -12.47 -8.00
CA GLY A 208 -8.26 -13.93 -7.92
C GLY A 208 -9.42 -14.68 -8.58
N GLN A 209 -10.55 -14.03 -8.82
CA GLN A 209 -11.66 -14.61 -9.60
C GLN A 209 -11.39 -14.61 -11.11
N VAL A 210 -10.43 -13.81 -11.58
CA VAL A 210 -10.17 -13.59 -13.01
C VAL A 210 -9.28 -14.69 -13.57
N HIS A 211 -9.88 -15.58 -14.39
CA HIS A 211 -9.20 -16.71 -14.99
C HIS A 211 -7.96 -16.32 -15.80
N ARG A 212 -8.07 -15.32 -16.69
CA ARG A 212 -6.96 -14.86 -17.53
C ARG A 212 -5.75 -14.37 -16.74
N LEU A 213 -5.96 -13.76 -15.57
CA LEU A 213 -4.87 -13.31 -14.71
C LEU A 213 -4.14 -14.52 -14.11
N ARG A 214 -4.90 -15.52 -13.64
CA ARG A 214 -4.32 -16.78 -13.13
C ARG A 214 -3.52 -17.49 -14.20
N ALA A 215 -4.11 -17.69 -15.38
CA ALA A 215 -3.44 -18.30 -16.54
C ALA A 215 -2.14 -17.56 -16.89
N ARG A 216 -2.19 -16.22 -16.91
CA ARG A 216 -1.00 -15.42 -17.20
C ARG A 216 0.09 -15.53 -16.14
N CYS A 217 -0.26 -15.69 -14.86
CA CYS A 217 0.73 -16.01 -13.83
C CYS A 217 1.44 -17.34 -14.14
N GLU A 218 0.70 -18.37 -14.58
CA GLU A 218 1.28 -19.68 -14.94
C GLU A 218 2.23 -19.56 -16.15
N GLU A 219 1.82 -18.84 -17.19
CA GLU A 219 2.63 -18.59 -18.39
C GLU A 219 3.93 -17.85 -18.08
N LEU A 220 3.88 -16.94 -17.11
CA LEU A 220 5.04 -16.20 -16.60
C LEU A 220 5.89 -17.03 -15.62
N GLY A 221 5.53 -18.28 -15.34
CA GLY A 221 6.24 -19.14 -14.39
C GLY A 221 6.07 -18.77 -12.92
N LEU A 222 5.07 -17.95 -12.59
CA LEU A 222 4.79 -17.48 -11.24
C LEU A 222 3.79 -18.40 -10.53
N SER A 223 4.12 -18.80 -9.31
CA SER A 223 3.13 -19.41 -8.41
C SER A 223 2.17 -18.34 -7.91
N TYR A 224 0.93 -18.71 -7.57
CA TYR A 224 -0.02 -17.73 -7.04
C TYR A 224 -0.81 -18.26 -5.83
N VAL A 225 -1.19 -17.33 -4.96
CA VAL A 225 -2.20 -17.51 -3.91
C VAL A 225 -3.11 -16.29 -3.94
N LEU A 226 -4.21 -16.39 -4.67
CA LEU A 226 -5.12 -15.27 -4.93
C LEU A 226 -6.42 -15.48 -4.18
N ALA A 227 -6.86 -14.46 -3.43
CA ALA A 227 -8.13 -14.54 -2.71
C ALA A 227 -9.30 -14.72 -3.71
N THR A 228 -10.36 -15.38 -3.29
CA THR A 228 -11.55 -15.58 -4.13
C THR A 228 -12.82 -15.47 -3.29
N SER A 229 -13.98 -15.44 -3.97
CA SER A 229 -15.27 -15.40 -3.30
C SER A 229 -15.67 -16.78 -2.79
N VAL A 230 -16.51 -16.79 -1.75
CA VAL A 230 -17.12 -18.02 -1.20
C VAL A 230 -17.92 -18.81 -2.24
N ASN A 231 -18.46 -18.12 -3.25
CA ASN A 231 -19.25 -18.71 -4.33
C ASN A 231 -18.40 -19.17 -5.52
N GLN A 232 -17.07 -19.04 -5.45
CA GLN A 232 -16.18 -19.50 -6.52
C GLN A 232 -16.39 -20.99 -6.76
N ARG A 233 -16.80 -21.34 -7.99
CA ARG A 233 -16.89 -22.73 -8.42
C ARG A 233 -15.49 -23.29 -8.66
N VAL A 234 -15.26 -24.52 -8.20
CA VAL A 234 -14.06 -25.30 -8.41
C VAL A 234 -14.45 -26.71 -8.83
N ILE A 235 -13.59 -27.35 -9.64
CA ILE A 235 -13.74 -28.75 -10.00
C ILE A 235 -12.81 -29.55 -9.10
N THR A 236 -13.34 -30.48 -8.32
CA THR A 236 -12.56 -31.34 -7.44
C THR A 236 -11.79 -32.40 -8.23
N VAL A 237 -10.83 -33.08 -7.59
CA VAL A 237 -10.01 -34.11 -8.26
C VAL A 237 -10.84 -35.27 -8.82
N ASP A 238 -11.96 -35.62 -8.19
CA ASP A 238 -12.94 -36.62 -8.63
C ASP A 238 -13.93 -36.09 -9.68
N GLY A 239 -13.88 -34.80 -10.01
CA GLY A 239 -14.65 -34.19 -11.12
C GLY A 239 -15.97 -33.56 -10.71
N ALA A 240 -16.30 -33.51 -9.41
CA ALA A 240 -17.46 -32.77 -8.94
C ALA A 240 -17.24 -31.26 -9.03
N GLU A 241 -18.27 -30.52 -9.42
CA GLU A 241 -18.26 -29.06 -9.42
C GLU A 241 -18.92 -28.55 -8.12
N LEU A 242 -18.12 -27.92 -7.27
CA LEU A 242 -18.56 -27.42 -5.95
C LEU A 242 -18.24 -25.93 -5.82
N ARG A 243 -18.99 -25.24 -4.97
CA ARG A 243 -18.56 -23.92 -4.47
C ARG A 243 -17.39 -24.08 -3.50
N ALA A 244 -16.64 -23.01 -3.29
CA ALA A 244 -15.49 -23.01 -2.41
C ALA A 244 -15.84 -23.36 -0.95
N ASP A 245 -16.96 -22.85 -0.43
CA ASP A 245 -17.48 -23.24 0.89
C ASP A 245 -17.87 -24.72 0.96
N GLU A 246 -18.62 -25.21 -0.02
CA GLU A 246 -19.05 -26.62 -0.09
C GLU A 246 -17.85 -27.58 -0.08
N ALA A 247 -16.84 -27.29 -0.91
CA ALA A 247 -15.62 -28.10 -1.00
C ALA A 247 -14.81 -28.10 0.31
N ILE A 248 -14.80 -26.98 1.04
CA ILE A 248 -14.07 -26.82 2.31
C ILE A 248 -14.86 -27.40 3.49
N ALA A 249 -16.19 -27.29 3.48
CA ALA A 249 -17.06 -27.86 4.50
C ALA A 249 -17.00 -29.39 4.55
N GLY A 250 -16.71 -30.04 3.40
CA GLY A 250 -16.49 -31.48 3.33
C GLY A 250 -15.17 -31.97 3.91
N LEU A 251 -14.25 -31.07 4.30
CA LEU A 251 -12.95 -31.47 4.85
C LEU A 251 -13.08 -31.96 6.30
N PRO A 252 -12.38 -33.05 6.66
CA PRO A 252 -12.42 -33.55 8.02
C PRO A 252 -11.63 -32.62 8.96
N ALA A 253 -11.93 -32.64 10.26
CA ALA A 253 -11.33 -31.75 11.25
C ALA A 253 -9.78 -31.78 11.23
N GLN A 254 -9.17 -32.96 11.02
CA GLN A 254 -7.71 -33.11 10.95
C GLN A 254 -7.04 -32.43 9.74
N ALA A 255 -7.80 -32.01 8.73
CA ALA A 255 -7.28 -31.26 7.59
C ALA A 255 -6.91 -29.82 7.99
N TRP A 256 -7.54 -29.29 9.04
CA TRP A 256 -7.28 -27.94 9.55
C TRP A 256 -6.03 -27.91 10.42
N ARG A 257 -5.11 -27.01 10.10
CA ARG A 257 -3.83 -26.82 10.80
C ARG A 257 -3.64 -25.37 11.17
N THR A 258 -3.38 -25.10 12.44
CA THR A 258 -3.05 -23.75 12.90
C THR A 258 -1.68 -23.34 12.37
N ARG A 259 -1.61 -22.21 11.66
CA ARG A 259 -0.37 -21.65 11.10
C ARG A 259 -0.38 -20.12 11.19
N SER A 260 0.81 -19.54 11.28
CA SER A 260 0.99 -18.08 11.27
C SER A 260 0.95 -17.56 9.84
N ALA A 261 0.13 -16.54 9.58
CA ALA A 261 0.09 -15.77 8.33
C ALA A 261 1.04 -14.55 8.37
N GLY A 262 2.15 -14.69 9.10
CA GLY A 262 3.10 -13.61 9.37
C GLY A 262 2.86 -12.89 10.70
N ASP A 263 3.75 -11.95 11.01
CA ASP A 263 3.69 -11.17 12.24
C ASP A 263 2.70 -10.01 12.12
N GLY A 264 1.92 -9.79 13.18
CA GLY A 264 1.06 -8.63 13.34
C GLY A 264 1.49 -7.77 14.52
N ALA A 265 0.86 -6.61 14.69
CA ALA A 265 1.16 -5.67 15.77
C ALA A 265 1.01 -6.27 17.19
N LYS A 266 0.22 -7.34 17.34
CA LYS A 266 -0.03 -8.09 18.59
C LYS A 266 0.67 -9.46 18.64
N GLY A 267 1.65 -9.71 17.75
CA GLY A 267 2.33 -11.00 17.60
C GLY A 267 1.87 -11.78 16.37
N ALA A 268 2.25 -13.06 16.29
CA ALA A 268 1.95 -13.93 15.15
C ALA A 268 0.45 -14.00 14.83
N ARG A 269 0.09 -13.78 13.57
CA ARG A 269 -1.31 -13.86 13.10
C ARG A 269 -1.70 -15.33 12.88
N LEU A 270 -2.11 -15.98 13.96
CA LEU A 270 -2.49 -17.40 13.94
C LEU A 270 -3.92 -17.59 13.44
N TYR A 271 -4.06 -18.38 12.38
CA TYR A 271 -5.35 -18.84 11.84
C TYR A 271 -5.32 -20.36 11.65
N ASP A 272 -6.50 -20.96 11.53
CA ASP A 272 -6.61 -22.34 11.07
C ASP A 272 -6.67 -22.36 9.55
N TRP A 273 -5.88 -23.23 8.93
CA TRP A 273 -5.78 -23.34 7.48
C TRP A 273 -6.06 -24.76 7.03
N ALA A 274 -6.80 -24.91 5.95
CA ALA A 274 -7.00 -26.17 5.28
C ALA A 274 -6.86 -25.98 3.77
N ARG A 275 -6.44 -27.03 3.06
CA ARG A 275 -6.40 -27.02 1.60
C ARG A 275 -6.94 -28.33 1.05
N THR A 276 -7.55 -28.27 -0.13
CA THR A 276 -8.03 -29.42 -0.89
C THR A 276 -7.55 -29.31 -2.33
N PRO A 277 -7.12 -30.41 -2.98
CA PRO A 277 -6.68 -30.34 -4.36
C PRO A 277 -7.89 -30.10 -5.28
N VAL A 278 -7.69 -29.27 -6.30
CA VAL A 278 -8.69 -28.98 -7.32
C VAL A 278 -8.08 -29.13 -8.71
N ARG A 279 -8.91 -29.20 -9.75
CA ARG A 279 -8.47 -29.17 -11.14
C ARG A 279 -8.31 -27.72 -11.61
N GLY A 280 -7.19 -27.43 -12.24
CA GLY A 280 -6.98 -26.23 -13.04
C GLY A 280 -6.83 -26.58 -14.52
N VAL A 281 -6.46 -25.61 -15.34
CA VAL A 281 -6.39 -25.76 -16.81
C VAL A 281 -5.42 -26.86 -17.21
N ASN A 282 -4.24 -26.86 -16.59
CA ASN A 282 -3.17 -27.78 -16.93
C ASN A 282 -3.20 -29.07 -16.08
N TRP A 283 -4.33 -29.38 -15.45
CA TRP A 283 -4.50 -30.64 -14.72
C TRP A 283 -4.43 -31.85 -15.68
N PRO A 284 -3.69 -32.94 -15.37
CA PRO A 284 -2.96 -33.24 -14.14
C PRO A 284 -1.47 -32.84 -14.11
N THR A 285 -0.97 -32.15 -15.13
CA THR A 285 0.44 -31.78 -15.24
C THR A 285 0.88 -30.66 -14.28
N ALA A 286 -0.07 -29.92 -13.73
CA ALA A 286 0.15 -28.87 -12.73
C ALA A 286 -0.70 -29.08 -11.47
N VAL A 287 -0.27 -28.51 -10.34
CA VAL A 287 -0.91 -28.68 -9.03
C VAL A 287 -1.69 -27.45 -8.63
N TYR A 288 -2.98 -27.63 -8.33
CA TYR A 288 -3.88 -26.58 -7.90
C TYR A 288 -4.50 -26.90 -6.55
N TRP A 289 -4.66 -25.88 -5.72
CA TRP A 289 -5.30 -25.99 -4.41
C TRP A 289 -6.42 -24.97 -4.28
N LEU A 290 -7.51 -25.38 -3.64
CA LEU A 290 -8.38 -24.47 -2.91
C LEU A 290 -7.90 -24.41 -1.47
N LEU A 291 -7.49 -23.23 -1.02
CA LEU A 291 -7.02 -22.97 0.33
C LEU A 291 -8.08 -22.18 1.09
N ALA A 292 -8.33 -22.55 2.34
CA ALA A 292 -9.21 -21.82 3.24
C ALA A 292 -8.45 -21.39 4.50
N ARG A 293 -8.77 -20.18 4.95
CA ARG A 293 -8.39 -19.62 6.25
C ARG A 293 -9.64 -19.49 7.09
N ARG A 294 -9.59 -19.96 8.33
CA ARG A 294 -10.65 -19.77 9.32
C ARG A 294 -10.13 -18.99 10.51
N SER A 295 -10.90 -18.01 10.96
CA SER A 295 -10.62 -17.29 12.20
C SER A 295 -10.73 -18.22 13.42
N ARG A 296 -9.84 -18.02 14.39
CA ARG A 296 -9.80 -18.82 15.62
C ARG A 296 -10.79 -18.33 16.67
N THR A 297 -11.23 -17.08 16.56
CA THR A 297 -12.19 -16.46 17.47
C THR A 297 -13.60 -16.46 16.90
N ASP A 298 -13.72 -16.50 15.57
CA ASP A 298 -14.99 -16.58 14.85
C ASP A 298 -14.89 -17.67 13.76
N PRO A 299 -15.24 -18.93 14.06
CA PRO A 299 -15.10 -20.02 13.11
C PRO A 299 -15.96 -19.87 11.83
N GLU A 300 -16.94 -18.97 11.80
CA GLU A 300 -17.76 -18.66 10.62
C GLU A 300 -17.08 -17.65 9.69
N ASP A 301 -16.06 -16.93 10.16
CA ASP A 301 -15.22 -16.07 9.34
C ASP A 301 -14.18 -16.91 8.58
N LEU A 302 -14.56 -17.30 7.36
CA LEU A 302 -13.71 -17.99 6.39
C LEU A 302 -13.31 -17.07 5.23
N ALA A 303 -12.05 -17.19 4.82
CA ALA A 303 -11.54 -16.64 3.57
C ALA A 303 -11.00 -17.75 2.67
N TYR A 304 -11.19 -17.62 1.36
CA TYR A 304 -10.86 -18.64 0.36
C TYR A 304 -9.83 -18.12 -0.63
N TYR A 305 -8.97 -19.01 -1.13
CA TYR A 305 -7.92 -18.68 -2.08
C TYR A 305 -7.77 -19.79 -3.13
N LEU A 306 -7.57 -19.39 -4.38
CA LEU A 306 -7.11 -20.29 -5.44
C LEU A 306 -5.59 -20.26 -5.48
N CYS A 307 -4.96 -21.43 -5.57
CA CYS A 307 -3.51 -21.56 -5.62
C CYS A 307 -3.04 -22.41 -6.79
N HIS A 308 -1.90 -22.02 -7.36
CA HIS A 308 -1.08 -22.83 -8.26
C HIS A 308 0.37 -22.72 -7.80
N CYS A 309 1.03 -23.87 -7.66
CA CYS A 309 2.42 -23.96 -7.22
C CYS A 309 3.04 -25.32 -7.58
N PRO A 310 4.38 -25.47 -7.49
CA PRO A 310 5.03 -26.76 -7.61
C PRO A 310 4.50 -27.82 -6.63
N ALA A 311 4.48 -29.08 -7.03
CA ALA A 311 3.88 -30.17 -6.23
C ALA A 311 4.44 -30.32 -4.81
N ARG A 312 5.71 -29.99 -4.60
CA ARG A 312 6.39 -30.08 -3.29
C ARG A 312 6.10 -28.89 -2.36
N THR A 313 5.30 -27.92 -2.79
CA THR A 313 4.96 -26.75 -1.97
C THR A 313 4.14 -27.14 -0.74
N THR A 314 4.67 -26.75 0.42
CA THR A 314 4.09 -27.00 1.73
C THR A 314 2.88 -26.10 2.01
N LEU A 315 2.03 -26.49 2.96
CA LEU A 315 0.96 -25.61 3.44
C LEU A 315 1.53 -24.31 4.03
N THR A 316 2.65 -24.37 4.74
CA THR A 316 3.29 -23.20 5.33
C THR A 316 3.70 -22.17 4.26
N GLU A 317 4.29 -22.60 3.14
CA GLU A 317 4.64 -21.69 2.04
C GLU A 317 3.40 -20.98 1.46
N LEU A 318 2.29 -21.70 1.25
CA LEU A 318 1.03 -21.11 0.80
C LEU A 318 0.48 -20.09 1.80
N VAL A 319 0.51 -20.41 3.08
CA VAL A 319 0.05 -19.53 4.16
C VAL A 319 0.94 -18.29 4.27
N THR A 320 2.25 -18.43 4.12
CA THR A 320 3.18 -17.30 4.09
C THR A 320 2.86 -16.37 2.92
N ALA A 321 2.71 -16.89 1.70
CA ALA A 321 2.35 -16.08 0.53
C ALA A 321 1.00 -15.37 0.70
N ALA A 322 -0.03 -16.07 1.19
CA ALA A 322 -1.33 -15.47 1.51
C ALA A 322 -1.22 -14.38 2.61
N GLY A 323 -0.40 -14.63 3.62
CA GLY A 323 -0.16 -13.73 4.74
C GLY A 323 0.53 -12.43 4.32
N THR A 324 1.41 -12.48 3.33
CA THR A 324 2.10 -11.29 2.79
C THR A 324 1.11 -10.28 2.21
N ARG A 325 -0.09 -10.69 1.76
CA ARG A 325 -1.13 -9.75 1.31
C ARG A 325 -1.49 -8.72 2.38
N TRP A 326 -1.57 -9.08 3.65
CA TRP A 326 -1.91 -8.12 4.73
C TRP A 326 -0.89 -6.99 4.87
N ALA A 327 0.32 -7.20 4.34
CA ALA A 327 1.36 -6.19 4.31
C ALA A 327 1.00 -5.01 3.39
N ILE A 328 0.05 -5.19 2.46
CA ILE A 328 -0.35 -4.18 1.48
C ILE A 328 -1.12 -3.03 2.09
N GLU A 329 -2.06 -3.30 3.00
CA GLU A 329 -2.83 -2.26 3.67
C GLU A 329 -1.87 -1.34 4.43
N GLU A 330 -0.91 -1.92 5.13
CA GLU A 330 0.12 -1.16 5.85
C GLU A 330 1.06 -0.41 4.90
N THR A 331 1.41 -0.97 3.74
CA THR A 331 2.21 -0.29 2.69
C THR A 331 1.44 0.90 2.11
N SER A 332 0.18 0.70 1.73
CA SER A 332 -0.71 1.74 1.21
C SER A 332 -0.95 2.83 2.25
N GLN A 333 -1.17 2.48 3.52
CA GLN A 333 -1.29 3.46 4.61
C GLN A 333 0.02 4.22 4.85
N THR A 334 1.16 3.53 4.78
CA THR A 334 2.48 4.16 4.91
C THR A 334 2.75 5.11 3.75
N ALA A 335 2.47 4.71 2.51
CA ALA A 335 2.67 5.56 1.34
C ALA A 335 1.76 6.80 1.37
N LYS A 336 0.50 6.66 1.78
CA LYS A 336 -0.41 7.79 1.98
C LYS A 336 0.08 8.71 3.11
N GLY A 337 0.25 8.17 4.31
CA GLY A 337 0.56 8.96 5.50
C GLY A 337 2.00 9.48 5.60
N GLN A 338 2.98 8.74 5.06
CA GLN A 338 4.41 9.08 5.17
C GLN A 338 5.00 9.64 3.88
N THR A 339 4.50 9.30 2.69
CA THR A 339 5.06 9.78 1.42
C THR A 339 4.07 10.55 0.56
N GLY A 340 2.92 10.91 1.12
CA GLY A 340 1.95 11.81 0.51
C GLY A 340 1.30 11.27 -0.77
N LEU A 341 1.20 9.96 -0.92
CA LEU A 341 0.66 9.28 -2.12
C LEU A 341 -0.73 9.82 -2.54
N ASP A 342 -1.53 10.30 -1.59
CA ASP A 342 -2.87 10.88 -1.79
C ASP A 342 -2.95 12.40 -1.56
N HIS A 343 -1.82 13.08 -1.31
CA HIS A 343 -1.78 14.52 -1.00
C HIS A 343 -1.74 15.41 -2.25
N TYR A 344 -1.69 14.83 -3.46
CA TYR A 344 -1.58 15.59 -4.70
C TYR A 344 -2.86 16.33 -5.11
N GLN A 345 -2.63 17.41 -5.86
CA GLN A 345 -3.68 18.25 -6.43
C GLN A 345 -3.66 18.28 -7.97
N VAL A 346 -2.80 17.48 -8.60
CA VAL A 346 -2.73 17.35 -10.06
C VAL A 346 -4.07 16.84 -10.64
N ARG A 347 -4.37 17.31 -11.85
CA ARG A 347 -5.59 16.95 -12.60
C ARG A 347 -5.29 16.23 -13.92
N GLN A 348 -4.15 16.54 -14.52
CA GLN A 348 -3.70 16.01 -15.80
C GLN A 348 -3.19 14.58 -15.63
N TYR A 349 -3.37 13.75 -16.66
CA TYR A 349 -2.96 12.35 -16.70
C TYR A 349 -1.47 12.17 -16.39
N ALA A 350 -0.60 12.87 -17.12
CA ALA A 350 0.85 12.84 -16.90
C ALA A 350 1.22 13.28 -15.47
N GLY A 351 0.55 14.30 -14.94
CA GLY A 351 0.79 14.77 -13.58
C GLY A 351 0.49 13.74 -12.51
N TRP A 352 -0.55 12.92 -12.71
CA TRP A 352 -0.85 11.80 -11.81
C TRP A 352 0.30 10.80 -11.82
N TYR A 353 0.74 10.34 -13.00
CA TYR A 353 1.83 9.37 -13.10
C TYR A 353 3.10 9.90 -12.45
N ARG A 354 3.47 11.16 -12.73
CA ARG A 354 4.65 11.83 -12.18
C ARG A 354 4.65 11.91 -10.67
N HIS A 355 3.58 12.42 -10.05
CA HIS A 355 3.50 12.49 -8.59
C HIS A 355 3.57 11.10 -7.95
N ILE A 356 2.80 10.14 -8.49
CA ILE A 356 2.75 8.80 -7.90
C ILE A 356 4.11 8.12 -7.99
N THR A 357 4.88 8.26 -9.09
CA THR A 357 6.27 7.73 -9.13
C THR A 357 7.17 8.39 -8.11
N LEU A 358 7.11 9.71 -7.93
CA LEU A 358 7.96 10.37 -6.93
C LEU A 358 7.58 9.93 -5.50
N SER A 359 6.30 9.66 -5.24
CA SER A 359 5.86 9.07 -3.97
C SER A 359 6.31 7.62 -3.80
N MET A 360 6.27 6.80 -4.86
CA MET A 360 6.84 5.44 -4.86
C MET A 360 8.35 5.46 -4.62
N LEU A 361 9.06 6.40 -5.22
CA LEU A 361 10.50 6.61 -4.99
C LEU A 361 10.77 6.94 -3.52
N ALA A 362 10.07 7.91 -2.96
CA ALA A 362 10.18 8.25 -1.54
C ALA A 362 9.91 7.03 -0.64
N HIS A 363 8.87 6.24 -0.94
CA HIS A 363 8.52 5.05 -0.17
C HIS A 363 9.60 3.96 -0.26
N THR A 364 10.13 3.75 -1.47
CA THR A 364 11.19 2.77 -1.73
C THR A 364 12.48 3.16 -1.01
N PHE A 365 12.87 4.44 -1.10
CA PHE A 365 14.02 4.98 -0.38
C PHE A 365 13.93 4.74 1.13
N LEU A 366 12.77 5.02 1.75
CA LEU A 366 12.53 4.73 3.17
C LEU A 366 12.63 3.23 3.50
N THR A 367 12.06 2.39 2.63
CA THR A 367 12.07 0.93 2.82
C THR A 367 13.49 0.38 2.77
N VAL A 368 14.28 0.79 1.78
CA VAL A 368 15.68 0.39 1.63
C VAL A 368 16.54 0.93 2.76
N THR A 369 16.33 2.20 3.17
CA THR A 369 17.04 2.78 4.32
C THR A 369 16.75 2.00 5.60
N ARG A 370 15.52 1.52 5.80
CA ARG A 370 15.14 0.67 6.94
C ARG A 370 15.75 -0.72 6.84
N SER A 371 15.82 -1.33 5.66
CA SER A 371 16.38 -2.68 5.50
C SER A 371 17.90 -2.71 5.77
N LYS A 372 18.63 -1.65 5.36
CA LYS A 372 20.08 -1.49 5.59
C LYS A 372 20.47 -1.45 7.08
N ARG A 373 19.55 -1.11 8.01
CA ARG A 373 19.84 -1.01 9.46
C ARG A 373 19.84 -2.34 10.22
N GLY A 374 19.47 -3.46 9.58
CA GLY A 374 19.55 -4.80 10.16
C GLY A 374 18.62 -5.08 11.36
N PRO A 375 18.57 -6.34 11.84
CA PRO A 375 17.64 -6.79 12.89
C PRO A 375 18.01 -6.40 14.33
N GLU A 376 19.13 -5.69 14.57
CA GLU A 376 19.59 -5.33 15.92
C GLU A 376 18.61 -4.42 16.67
N THR A 377 17.89 -3.54 15.96
CA THR A 377 16.85 -2.68 16.55
C THR A 377 15.60 -3.47 16.94
N ARG A 378 15.25 -4.54 16.20
CA ARG A 378 14.11 -5.43 16.54
C ARG A 378 14.38 -6.27 17.78
N ARG A 379 15.64 -6.65 18.03
CA ARG A 379 16.05 -7.42 19.21
C ARG A 379 16.06 -6.56 20.47
N ARG A 380 16.54 -5.31 20.39
CA ARG A 380 16.50 -4.33 21.51
C ARG A 380 15.05 -3.98 21.92
N GLN A 381 14.15 -3.71 20.98
CA GLN A 381 12.73 -3.45 21.28
C GLN A 381 11.99 -4.65 21.89
N ARG A 382 12.44 -5.88 21.62
CA ARG A 382 11.83 -7.10 22.17
C ARG A 382 12.27 -7.38 23.61
N VAL A 383 13.53 -7.11 23.94
CA VAL A 383 14.08 -7.28 25.30
C VAL A 383 13.49 -6.24 26.26
N ASP A 384 13.36 -4.99 25.82
CA ASP A 384 12.86 -3.87 26.63
C ASP A 384 11.36 -3.99 26.99
N ARG A 385 10.58 -4.74 26.18
CA ARG A 385 9.18 -5.08 26.51
C ARG A 385 9.03 -6.24 27.50
N THR A 386 10.04 -7.10 27.64
CA THR A 386 10.01 -8.25 28.55
C THR A 386 10.54 -7.94 29.95
N GLU A 387 11.22 -6.82 30.16
CA GLU A 387 11.90 -6.50 31.43
C GLU A 387 11.23 -5.42 32.29
N ARG A 388 9.98 -5.01 32.01
CA ARG A 388 9.21 -4.20 32.98
C ARG A 388 8.67 -5.09 34.11
N PRO A 389 9.09 -4.91 35.38
CA PRO A 389 8.49 -5.63 36.50
C PRO A 389 7.05 -5.16 36.69
N ARG A 390 6.10 -6.10 36.83
CA ARG A 390 4.74 -5.78 37.27
C ARG A 390 4.77 -5.59 38.78
N ASP A 391 4.52 -4.36 39.22
CA ASP A 391 4.32 -4.04 40.63
C ASP A 391 2.91 -4.49 41.06
N PRO A 392 2.76 -5.33 42.10
CA PRO A 392 1.46 -5.90 42.47
C PRO A 392 0.86 -5.14 43.65
N THR A 393 0.26 -3.96 43.46
CA THR A 393 -0.76 -3.45 44.40
C THR A 393 -1.54 -2.24 43.84
N ALA A 394 -2.81 -2.44 43.54
CA ALA A 394 -3.83 -1.39 43.63
C ALA A 394 -5.20 -2.05 43.77
N ALA A 395 -5.76 -1.96 44.98
CA ALA A 395 -7.01 -2.58 45.39
C ALA A 395 -8.25 -1.92 44.76
N LEU A 396 -9.25 -2.74 44.48
CA LEU A 396 -10.63 -2.36 44.15
C LEU A 396 -11.41 -1.99 45.43
N PRO A 397 -12.34 -1.02 45.38
CA PRO A 397 -13.43 -0.95 46.34
C PRO A 397 -14.67 -1.74 45.85
N PRO A 398 -15.49 -2.32 46.76
CA PRO A 398 -16.55 -3.25 46.41
C PRO A 398 -17.96 -2.63 46.32
N ASP A 399 -18.80 -3.38 45.60
CA ASP A 399 -20.25 -3.59 45.70
C ASP A 399 -21.23 -2.41 45.66
N LEU A 400 -22.17 -2.50 44.71
CA LEU A 400 -23.60 -2.32 44.96
C LEU A 400 -24.45 -3.06 43.91
N ASP A 401 -24.96 -4.20 44.38
CA ASP A 401 -26.26 -4.88 44.18
C ASP A 401 -27.04 -4.85 42.84
N VAL A 402 -27.53 -6.05 42.52
CA VAL A 402 -28.32 -6.43 41.36
C VAL A 402 -29.81 -6.40 41.72
N SER A 403 -30.62 -5.64 40.99
CA SER A 403 -32.02 -6.05 40.79
C SER A 403 -32.64 -5.51 39.50
N THR A 404 -33.02 -6.47 38.66
CA THR A 404 -34.19 -6.56 37.78
C THR A 404 -34.88 -5.27 37.29
N ARG A 405 -34.95 -5.10 35.95
CA ARG A 405 -36.21 -4.90 35.19
C ARG A 405 -35.97 -4.71 33.68
N SER A 406 -36.59 -5.62 32.92
CA SER A 406 -37.37 -5.45 31.69
C SER A 406 -36.98 -4.42 30.62
N ARG A 407 -36.71 -4.94 29.41
CA ARG A 407 -36.56 -4.22 28.13
C ARG A 407 -37.79 -3.38 27.75
N PRO A 408 -37.60 -2.22 27.09
CA PRO A 408 -38.56 -1.70 26.11
C PRO A 408 -38.01 -1.67 24.67
N ARG A 409 -38.94 -1.82 23.73
CA ARG A 409 -38.80 -1.79 22.26
C ARG A 409 -38.38 -0.40 21.70
N PRO A 410 -37.86 -0.34 20.46
CA PRO A 410 -37.25 0.87 19.92
C PRO A 410 -38.27 1.94 19.50
N ARG A 411 -37.99 3.19 19.83
CA ARG A 411 -38.71 4.39 19.35
C ARG A 411 -37.86 5.10 18.30
N THR A 412 -38.45 5.36 17.15
CA THR A 412 -37.94 6.13 16.02
C THR A 412 -37.64 7.58 16.41
N LEU A 413 -36.42 8.07 16.11
CA LEU A 413 -36.03 9.47 16.25
C LEU A 413 -36.24 10.23 14.92
N PRO A 414 -36.70 11.50 14.93
CA PRO A 414 -36.87 12.30 13.72
C PRO A 414 -35.56 12.89 13.20
N VAL A 415 -35.51 13.05 11.88
CA VAL A 415 -34.42 13.62 11.06
C VAL A 415 -34.30 15.13 11.30
N ALA A 416 -33.08 15.62 11.56
CA ALA A 416 -32.77 17.04 11.67
C ALA A 416 -32.63 17.71 10.27
N PRO A 417 -33.06 18.98 10.10
CA PRO A 417 -32.93 19.70 8.84
C PRO A 417 -31.50 20.21 8.60
N PRO A 418 -31.10 20.46 7.33
CA PRO A 418 -29.75 20.89 6.97
C PRO A 418 -29.49 22.37 7.33
N PRO A 419 -28.24 22.75 7.67
CA PRO A 419 -27.88 24.13 7.99
C PRO A 419 -27.82 25.04 6.76
N SER A 420 -28.33 26.25 6.94
CA SER A 420 -28.43 27.35 5.98
C SER A 420 -27.08 28.01 5.66
N THR A 421 -26.89 28.32 4.38
CA THR A 421 -25.81 29.12 3.80
C THR A 421 -25.89 30.59 4.21
N GLN A 422 -24.91 31.08 4.98
CA GLN A 422 -24.41 32.46 4.96
C GLN A 422 -23.18 32.57 5.90
N SER A 423 -22.04 32.99 5.35
CA SER A 423 -20.81 33.27 6.11
C SER A 423 -20.69 34.77 6.34
N PRO A 424 -20.43 35.27 7.56
CA PRO A 424 -19.98 36.64 7.76
C PRO A 424 -18.46 36.76 7.56
N THR A 425 -18.07 37.77 6.79
CA THR A 425 -16.69 38.18 6.51
C THR A 425 -16.07 38.85 7.74
N MET A 426 -14.90 38.39 8.20
CA MET A 426 -14.07 39.06 9.23
C MET A 426 -12.64 39.25 8.68
N PRO A 427 -11.92 40.34 9.04
CA PRO A 427 -10.61 40.66 8.47
C PRO A 427 -9.48 39.78 9.03
N LEU A 428 -8.48 39.53 8.19
CA LEU A 428 -7.28 38.72 8.47
C LEU A 428 -6.33 39.42 9.48
N PRO A 429 -5.74 38.68 10.44
CA PRO A 429 -4.59 39.15 11.20
C PRO A 429 -3.28 39.01 10.40
N SER A 430 -2.33 39.92 10.64
CA SER A 430 -1.02 40.03 10.00
C SER A 430 -0.14 38.76 10.16
N PRO A 431 0.77 38.47 9.22
CA PRO A 431 1.55 37.24 9.23
C PRO A 431 2.53 37.19 10.41
N ARG A 432 2.39 36.17 11.25
CA ARG A 432 3.44 35.75 12.19
C ARG A 432 4.40 34.82 11.45
N THR A 433 5.67 35.18 11.43
CA THR A 433 6.79 34.34 10.99
C THR A 433 6.84 33.06 11.84
N PRO A 434 6.64 31.85 11.29
CA PRO A 434 6.83 30.62 12.05
C PRO A 434 8.32 30.28 12.08
N ALA A 435 8.85 30.07 13.28
CA ALA A 435 10.19 29.53 13.49
C ALA A 435 10.31 28.12 12.89
N LEU A 436 11.45 27.85 12.25
CA LEU A 436 11.88 26.55 11.75
C LEU A 436 11.86 25.51 12.88
N ASN A 437 10.81 24.68 12.93
CA ASN A 437 10.70 23.58 13.89
C ASN A 437 11.21 22.27 13.25
N ALA A 438 12.50 21.99 13.48
CA ALA A 438 13.18 20.74 13.10
C ALA A 438 12.73 19.51 13.94
N THR A 439 11.88 19.70 14.96
CA THR A 439 11.60 18.71 16.01
C THR A 439 10.70 17.55 15.57
N VAL A 440 9.77 17.73 14.64
CA VAL A 440 8.77 16.69 14.29
C VAL A 440 9.33 15.65 13.29
N VAL A 441 10.33 16.04 12.49
CA VAL A 441 11.03 15.11 11.60
C VAL A 441 12.00 14.24 12.40
N LEU A 442 12.58 14.77 13.49
CA LEU A 442 13.38 14.04 14.46
C LEU A 442 12.53 13.10 15.33
N GLU A 443 11.28 13.37 15.68
CA GLU A 443 10.50 12.32 16.35
C GLU A 443 10.29 11.07 15.47
N ARG A 444 10.23 11.20 14.13
CA ARG A 444 10.08 10.04 13.22
C ARG A 444 11.39 9.48 12.67
N VAL A 445 12.46 10.27 12.65
CA VAL A 445 13.80 9.85 12.19
C VAL A 445 14.76 9.58 13.36
N CYS A 446 14.65 10.29 14.48
CA CYS A 446 15.43 10.14 15.72
C CYS A 446 14.90 9.03 16.66
N LEU A 447 13.58 8.74 16.72
CA LEU A 447 13.10 7.43 17.23
C LEU A 447 13.64 6.23 16.40
N MET A 448 14.23 6.53 15.23
CA MET A 448 14.88 5.58 14.36
C MET A 448 16.42 5.53 14.54
N PHE A 449 17.03 6.41 15.35
CA PHE A 449 18.49 6.55 15.48
C PHE A 449 19.07 6.74 16.90
N GLY A 450 18.28 6.93 17.97
CA GLY A 450 18.84 7.10 19.32
C GLY A 450 17.97 6.52 20.42
N ASP A 451 18.34 5.34 20.92
CA ASP A 451 18.01 4.86 22.27
C ASP A 451 19.17 3.99 22.76
N LEU A 452 20.16 4.64 23.38
CA LEU A 452 21.04 4.12 24.43
C LEU A 452 22.02 5.24 24.85
N MET A 453 21.60 6.02 25.85
CA MET A 453 22.34 6.88 26.79
C MET A 453 21.51 8.15 27.05
N GLY A 454 21.01 8.42 28.23
CA GLY A 454 21.12 7.69 29.49
C GLY A 454 20.18 8.28 30.54
N ASP A 455 20.07 7.56 31.64
CA ASP A 455 19.75 8.13 32.95
C ASP A 455 20.80 7.60 33.92
N ALA A 456 21.81 8.43 34.15
CA ALA A 456 22.65 8.42 35.34
C ALA A 456 22.97 9.89 35.63
N GLY A 457 22.16 10.47 36.51
CA GLY A 457 22.22 11.82 37.02
C GLY A 457 21.14 12.01 38.06
#